data_AF-A0A3M2C1M8-F1
#
_entry.id   AF-A0A3M2C1M8-F1
#
_cell.length_a   1.000
_cell.length_b   1.000
_cell.length_c   1.000
_cell.angle_alpha   90.00
_cell.angle_beta   90.00
_cell.angle_gamma   90.00
#
_symmetry.space_group_name_H-M   'P 1'
#
loop_
_entity.id
_entity.type
_entity.pdbx_description
1 polymer ?
#
loop_
_entity_poly.entity_id
_entity_poly.type
_entity_poly.pdbx_seq_one_letter_code
_entity_poly.pdbx_strand_id
1 'polypeptide(L)'
;MANLRFDPEGDGAPAGTHLTRAERHRLLTEIEDAAPGQRPESMLARAQQALQGGNVEQAERLLSALEERAPGTPGLALLQQQLHEARRQTRRESNRRAAEEMLERYIQQRKKSLATLALETLLELVPNHPRREDYERWIDEIDREAELQSQIEAEVAAGRDALDSGDWREAKRVLALLRKLAPGSMAAETFARDLERAERSRAEGASIEQRKQRIEALLAARQVNEAEVEIDALAELSVPKVTLDFLRKRLAEIRAELCTAAELESMESVYRQHLARHGWQAARDVAAAIGELCPTSDRAGEMFDEINRLEAEERRQKSVEQGIATLEDFIAQGRRAEAELALKVLRGLDIDDQQLKHFQQRIDRL
;
A
#
# COMPACT_ATOMS: atom_id res chain seq x y z
N MET A 1 75.31 -62.51 -2.75
CA MET A 1 76.70 -62.91 -3.07
C MET A 1 77.59 -62.47 -1.93
N ALA A 2 78.50 -63.37 -1.55
CA ALA A 2 79.73 -63.15 -0.79
C ALA A 2 79.66 -62.60 0.65
N ASN A 3 79.80 -63.54 1.58
CA ASN A 3 80.53 -63.39 2.84
C ASN A 3 81.86 -62.65 2.66
N LEU A 4 82.25 -61.84 3.64
CA LEU A 4 83.63 -61.80 4.13
C LEU A 4 83.64 -61.40 5.62
N ARG A 5 84.21 -62.32 6.40
CA ARG A 5 84.55 -62.27 7.82
C ARG A 5 85.50 -61.12 8.14
N PHE A 6 85.45 -60.60 9.37
CA PHE A 6 86.62 -60.51 10.27
C PHE A 6 86.17 -60.10 11.69
N ASP A 7 86.57 -60.91 12.66
CA ASP A 7 86.68 -60.66 14.12
C ASP A 7 88.04 -61.26 14.52
N PRO A 8 88.68 -60.93 15.67
CA PRO A 8 88.59 -59.74 16.54
C PRO A 8 90.00 -59.24 16.98
N GLU A 9 90.01 -58.37 18.00
CA GLU A 9 91.13 -57.90 18.86
C GLU A 9 91.60 -56.45 18.65
N GLY A 10 91.45 -55.67 19.72
CA GLY A 10 91.83 -54.27 19.82
C GLY A 10 91.22 -53.64 21.07
N ASP A 11 91.69 -54.11 22.22
CA ASP A 11 91.35 -53.67 23.58
C ASP A 11 91.49 -52.15 23.78
N GLY A 12 90.56 -51.53 24.51
CA GLY A 12 90.59 -50.10 24.80
C GLY A 12 89.25 -49.48 25.18
N ALA A 13 88.73 -49.79 26.37
CA ALA A 13 87.78 -48.90 27.05
C ALA A 13 88.47 -47.54 27.35
N PRO A 14 87.76 -46.40 27.41
CA PRO A 14 86.92 -46.15 28.58
C PRO A 14 85.64 -45.30 28.38
N ALA A 15 84.71 -45.56 29.29
CA ALA A 15 83.93 -44.60 30.08
C ALA A 15 83.03 -43.58 29.36
N GLY A 16 81.73 -43.75 29.61
CA GLY A 16 80.72 -42.72 29.40
C GLY A 16 81.02 -41.45 30.20
N THR A 17 81.05 -40.34 29.48
CA THR A 17 81.07 -38.98 30.04
C THR A 17 79.67 -38.62 30.53
N HIS A 18 79.33 -39.07 31.73
CA HIS A 18 78.25 -38.46 32.50
C HIS A 18 78.72 -37.10 33.01
N LEU A 19 78.53 -36.05 32.20
CA LEU A 19 78.62 -34.67 32.66
C LEU A 19 77.76 -34.51 33.92
N THR A 20 78.36 -34.02 35.00
CA THR A 20 77.60 -33.74 36.22
C THR A 20 76.57 -32.63 35.93
N ARG A 21 75.44 -32.62 36.67
CA ARG A 21 74.39 -31.60 36.49
C ARG A 21 74.94 -30.17 36.56
N ALA A 22 75.97 -29.96 37.38
CA ALA A 22 76.66 -28.67 37.51
C ALA A 22 77.52 -28.32 36.28
N GLU A 23 78.26 -29.27 35.70
CA GLU A 23 79.05 -29.06 34.48
C GLU A 23 78.18 -28.89 33.25
N ARG A 24 77.06 -29.62 33.16
CA ARG A 24 76.07 -29.42 32.09
C ARG A 24 75.42 -28.05 32.19
N HIS A 25 75.16 -27.57 33.40
CA HIS A 25 74.63 -26.21 33.62
C HIS A 25 75.67 -25.14 33.28
N ARG A 26 76.95 -25.34 33.66
CA ARG A 26 78.06 -24.44 33.29
C ARG A 26 78.27 -24.37 31.79
N LEU A 27 78.28 -25.52 31.10
CA LEU A 27 78.43 -25.57 29.65
C LEU A 27 77.22 -24.97 28.94
N LEU A 28 76.00 -25.14 29.46
CA LEU A 28 74.82 -24.46 28.92
C LEU A 28 74.92 -22.94 29.10
N THR A 29 75.41 -22.46 30.24
CA THR A 29 75.65 -21.04 30.50
C THR A 29 76.78 -20.48 29.62
N GLU A 30 77.89 -21.22 29.42
CA GLU A 30 78.97 -20.83 28.50
C GLU A 30 78.52 -20.83 27.03
N ILE A 31 77.66 -21.76 26.61
CA ILE A 31 77.11 -21.81 25.25
C ILE A 31 76.06 -20.70 25.04
N GLU A 32 75.26 -20.38 26.06
CA GLU A 32 74.33 -19.23 26.04
C GLU A 32 75.09 -17.88 25.99
N ASP A 33 76.20 -17.75 26.71
CA ASP A 33 77.05 -16.54 26.66
C ASP A 33 77.91 -16.46 25.38
N ALA A 34 78.21 -17.58 24.72
CA ALA A 34 78.97 -17.65 23.47
C ALA A 34 78.11 -17.49 22.19
N ALA A 35 76.77 -17.44 22.30
CA ALA A 35 75.90 -17.27 21.14
C ALA A 35 76.10 -15.88 20.48
N PRO A 36 76.50 -15.80 19.19
CA PRO A 36 76.87 -14.55 18.51
C PRO A 36 75.72 -13.53 18.36
N GLY A 37 74.50 -13.90 18.76
CA GLY A 37 73.31 -13.05 18.72
C GLY A 37 72.90 -12.39 20.04
N GLN A 38 73.64 -12.59 21.15
CA GLN A 38 73.23 -12.14 22.48
C GLN A 38 74.21 -11.20 23.20
N ARG A 39 75.27 -10.73 22.53
CA ARG A 39 76.16 -9.73 23.13
C ARG A 39 75.41 -8.41 23.34
N PRO A 40 75.63 -7.70 24.46
CA PRO A 40 74.94 -6.43 24.73
C PRO A 40 75.16 -5.42 23.60
N GLU A 41 76.33 -5.39 22.97
CA GLU A 41 76.62 -4.55 21.81
C GLU A 41 75.79 -4.90 20.56
N SER A 42 75.54 -6.19 20.30
CA SER A 42 74.73 -6.62 19.16
C SER A 42 73.23 -6.44 19.40
N MET A 43 72.78 -6.54 20.65
CA MET A 43 71.42 -6.15 21.06
C MET A 43 71.19 -4.64 20.93
N LEU A 44 72.19 -3.82 21.32
CA LEU A 44 72.13 -2.36 21.19
C LEU A 44 72.07 -1.93 19.71
N ALA A 45 72.91 -2.52 18.85
CA ALA A 45 72.87 -2.26 17.41
C ALA A 45 71.51 -2.67 16.77
N ARG A 46 70.93 -3.80 17.20
CA ARG A 46 69.60 -4.24 16.74
C ARG A 46 68.47 -3.34 17.26
N ALA A 47 68.56 -2.85 18.49
CA ALA A 47 67.60 -1.90 19.05
C ALA A 47 67.65 -0.57 18.28
N GLN A 48 68.85 -0.08 17.97
CA GLN A 48 69.05 1.09 17.13
C GLN A 48 68.49 0.89 15.71
N GLN A 49 68.75 -0.27 15.09
CA GLN A 49 68.18 -0.62 13.79
C GLN A 49 66.65 -0.70 13.83
N ALA A 50 66.07 -1.24 14.90
CA ALA A 50 64.63 -1.30 15.09
C ALA A 50 64.00 0.10 15.26
N LEU A 51 64.66 1.01 15.99
CA LEU A 51 64.23 2.41 16.09
C LEU A 51 64.31 3.14 14.74
N GLN A 52 65.41 2.95 13.98
CA GLN A 52 65.57 3.51 12.64
C GLN A 52 64.54 2.96 11.64
N GLY A 53 64.15 1.70 11.80
CA GLY A 53 63.09 1.06 11.02
C GLY A 53 61.67 1.39 11.47
N GLY A 54 61.48 2.22 12.52
CA GLY A 54 60.15 2.56 13.07
C GLY A 54 59.47 1.43 13.86
N ASN A 55 60.16 0.33 14.11
CA ASN A 55 59.64 -0.83 14.85
C ASN A 55 59.76 -0.61 16.37
N VAL A 56 58.96 0.31 16.90
CA VAL A 56 59.00 0.77 18.30
C VAL A 56 58.80 -0.37 19.31
N GLU A 57 57.90 -1.32 19.03
CA GLU A 57 57.67 -2.48 19.91
C GLU A 57 58.87 -3.43 19.97
N GLN A 58 59.54 -3.63 18.83
CA GLN A 58 60.73 -4.47 18.75
C GLN A 58 61.91 -3.81 19.47
N ALA A 59 62.08 -2.49 19.30
CA ALA A 59 63.07 -1.71 20.03
C ALA A 59 62.82 -1.72 21.55
N GLU A 60 61.56 -1.65 21.99
CA GLU A 60 61.19 -1.76 23.41
C GLU A 60 61.56 -3.10 24.03
N ARG A 61 61.25 -4.22 23.35
CA ARG A 61 61.61 -5.55 23.82
C ARG A 61 63.12 -5.73 23.92
N LEU A 62 63.87 -5.24 22.92
CA LEU A 62 65.33 -5.33 22.88
C LEU A 62 66.01 -4.46 23.95
N LEU A 63 65.49 -3.24 24.19
CA LEU A 63 66.04 -2.34 25.21
C LEU A 63 65.70 -2.81 26.64
N SER A 64 64.50 -3.36 26.87
CA SER A 64 64.13 -3.93 28.17
C SER A 64 64.99 -5.15 28.52
N ALA A 65 65.19 -6.06 27.56
CA ALA A 65 66.07 -7.23 27.74
C ALA A 65 67.54 -6.83 27.96
N LEU A 66 67.99 -5.72 27.36
CA LEU A 66 69.34 -5.20 27.54
C LEU A 66 69.52 -4.50 28.91
N GLU A 67 68.50 -3.79 29.39
CA GLU A 67 68.48 -3.15 30.71
C GLU A 67 68.52 -4.20 31.84
N GLU A 68 67.79 -5.31 31.68
CA GLU A 68 67.80 -6.44 32.63
C GLU A 68 69.16 -7.15 32.70
N ARG A 69 69.88 -7.26 31.56
CA ARG A 69 71.13 -8.03 31.46
C ARG A 69 72.39 -7.19 31.66
N ALA A 70 72.37 -5.90 31.30
CA ALA A 70 73.54 -5.02 31.32
C ALA A 70 73.15 -3.52 31.48
N PRO A 71 72.74 -3.09 32.69
CA PRO A 71 72.22 -1.74 32.94
C PRO A 71 73.24 -0.61 32.75
N GLY A 72 74.54 -0.93 32.73
CA GLY A 72 75.63 0.04 32.55
C GLY A 72 76.12 0.21 31.10
N THR A 73 75.40 -0.31 30.11
CA THR A 73 75.86 -0.29 28.72
C THR A 73 75.91 1.16 28.18
N PRO A 74 77.07 1.66 27.71
CA PRO A 74 77.17 3.01 27.18
C PRO A 74 76.27 3.19 25.96
N GLY A 75 75.44 4.24 25.94
CA GLY A 75 74.48 4.52 24.86
C GLY A 75 73.04 4.02 25.12
N LEU A 76 72.80 3.20 26.15
CA LEU A 76 71.46 2.73 26.54
C LEU A 76 70.51 3.90 26.86
N ALA A 77 70.94 4.86 27.68
CA ALA A 77 70.13 6.01 28.06
C ALA A 77 69.69 6.87 26.85
N LEU A 78 70.58 7.03 25.85
CA LEU A 78 70.27 7.76 24.62
C LEU A 78 69.21 7.02 23.79
N LEU A 79 69.33 5.69 23.67
CA LEU A 79 68.34 4.87 22.95
C LEU A 79 67.00 4.78 23.69
N GLN A 80 66.99 4.78 25.03
CA GLN A 80 65.77 4.88 25.82
C GLN A 80 65.07 6.23 25.60
N GLN A 81 65.82 7.35 25.55
CA GLN A 81 65.27 8.65 25.20
C GLN A 81 64.67 8.65 23.77
N GLN A 82 65.39 8.12 22.79
CA GLN A 82 64.90 7.99 21.41
C GLN A 82 63.65 7.10 21.31
N LEU A 83 63.59 6.01 22.09
CA LEU A 83 62.41 5.16 22.19
C LEU A 83 61.21 5.92 22.77
N HIS A 84 61.41 6.73 23.81
CA HIS A 84 60.35 7.57 24.37
C HIS A 84 59.85 8.61 23.38
N GLU A 85 60.74 9.24 22.62
CA GLU A 85 60.39 10.18 21.55
C GLU A 85 59.61 9.47 20.42
N ALA A 86 60.07 8.30 19.97
CA ALA A 86 59.40 7.49 18.96
C ALA A 86 57.99 7.06 19.42
N ARG A 87 57.83 6.59 20.67
CA ARG A 87 56.49 6.26 21.23
C ARG A 87 55.56 7.47 21.26
N ARG A 88 56.08 8.64 21.64
CA ARG A 88 55.30 9.88 21.64
C ARG A 88 54.84 10.25 20.24
N GLN A 89 55.70 10.07 19.23
CA GLN A 89 55.34 10.29 17.83
C GLN A 89 54.28 9.29 17.35
N THR A 90 54.46 7.98 17.61
CA THR A 90 53.47 6.95 17.23
C THR A 90 52.11 7.21 17.89
N ARG A 91 52.08 7.58 19.16
CA ARG A 91 50.83 7.93 19.86
C ARG A 91 50.17 9.18 19.28
N ARG A 92 50.93 10.22 18.97
CA ARG A 92 50.40 11.44 18.32
C ARG A 92 49.80 11.12 16.96
N GLU A 93 50.49 10.32 16.15
CA GLU A 93 50.01 9.91 14.83
C GLU A 93 48.76 9.02 14.92
N SER A 94 48.70 8.08 15.88
CA SER A 94 47.51 7.27 16.13
C SER A 94 46.32 8.12 16.60
N ASN A 95 46.55 9.07 17.51
CA ASN A 95 45.51 9.97 18.00
C ASN A 95 45.00 10.89 16.89
N ARG A 96 45.91 11.40 16.04
CA ARG A 96 45.57 12.20 14.86
C ARG A 96 44.61 11.44 13.94
N ARG A 97 44.96 10.20 13.58
CA ARG A 97 44.12 9.36 12.71
C ARG A 97 42.76 9.06 13.33
N ALA A 98 42.73 8.72 14.62
CA ALA A 98 41.48 8.46 15.32
C ALA A 98 40.57 9.70 15.36
N ALA A 99 41.13 10.90 15.57
CA ALA A 99 40.37 12.15 15.53
C ALA A 99 39.83 12.46 14.13
N GLU A 100 40.64 12.22 13.08
CA GLU A 100 40.24 12.38 11.68
C GLU A 100 39.10 11.42 11.29
N GLU A 101 39.19 10.14 11.68
CA GLU A 101 38.12 9.15 11.45
C GLU A 101 36.82 9.53 12.19
N MET A 102 36.91 10.03 13.42
CA MET A 102 35.74 10.50 14.17
C MET A 102 35.08 11.70 13.49
N LEU A 103 35.89 12.68 13.03
CA LEU A 103 35.41 13.85 12.31
C LEU A 103 34.65 13.44 11.04
N GLU A 104 35.26 12.61 10.20
CA GLU A 104 34.63 12.12 8.97
C GLU A 104 33.32 11.39 9.26
N ARG A 105 33.30 10.55 10.30
CA ARG A 105 32.08 9.86 10.73
C ARG A 105 30.99 10.83 11.19
N TYR A 106 31.33 11.88 11.93
CA TYR A 106 30.35 12.86 12.40
C TYR A 106 29.81 13.73 11.27
N ILE A 107 30.64 14.09 10.30
CA ILE A 107 30.22 14.79 9.09
C ILE A 107 29.25 13.92 8.28
N GLN A 108 29.58 12.63 8.06
CA GLN A 108 28.69 11.68 7.38
C GLN A 108 27.36 11.50 8.11
N GLN A 109 27.38 11.48 9.45
CA GLN A 109 26.18 11.41 10.27
C GLN A 109 25.44 12.74 10.42
N ARG A 110 25.93 13.83 9.80
CA ARG A 110 25.39 15.19 9.86
C ARG A 110 25.26 15.73 11.29
N LYS A 111 26.20 15.34 12.17
CA LYS A 111 26.24 15.79 13.58
C LYS A 111 27.21 16.94 13.75
N LYS A 112 26.75 18.16 13.45
CA LYS A 112 27.58 19.38 13.48
C LYS A 112 28.36 19.54 14.79
N SER A 113 27.68 19.56 15.94
CA SER A 113 28.35 19.84 17.23
C SER A 113 29.49 18.87 17.54
N LEU A 114 29.32 17.60 17.18
CA LEU A 114 30.36 16.58 17.35
C LEU A 114 31.46 16.71 16.29
N ALA A 115 31.12 17.09 15.06
CA ALA A 115 32.09 17.36 14.00
C ALA A 115 32.96 18.59 14.33
N THR A 116 32.37 19.68 14.84
CA THR A 116 33.12 20.87 15.28
C THR A 116 34.09 20.53 16.40
N LEU A 117 33.62 19.81 17.42
CA LEU A 117 34.47 19.36 18.52
C LEU A 117 35.60 18.44 18.02
N ALA A 118 35.30 17.49 17.12
CA ALA A 118 36.31 16.60 16.55
C ALA A 118 37.35 17.39 15.72
N LEU A 119 36.92 18.41 14.96
CA LEU A 119 37.82 19.29 14.22
C LEU A 119 38.71 20.11 15.16
N GLU A 120 38.16 20.69 16.24
CA GLU A 120 38.94 21.38 17.25
C GLU A 120 40.02 20.47 17.86
N THR A 121 39.66 19.24 18.24
CA THR A 121 40.64 18.26 18.76
C THR A 121 41.69 17.86 17.73
N LEU A 122 41.34 17.77 16.44
CA LEU A 122 42.29 17.48 15.37
C LEU A 122 43.28 18.65 15.18
N LEU A 123 42.80 19.88 15.26
CA LEU A 123 43.63 21.09 15.14
C LEU A 123 44.53 21.33 16.37
N GLU A 124 44.10 20.90 17.56
CA GLU A 124 44.98 20.87 18.75
C GLU A 124 46.16 19.90 18.56
N LEU A 125 45.93 18.76 17.90
CA LEU A 125 46.97 17.76 17.61
C LEU A 125 47.85 18.17 16.42
N VAL A 126 47.26 18.76 15.37
CA VAL A 126 47.94 19.21 14.16
C VAL A 126 47.37 20.58 13.71
N PRO A 127 47.96 21.69 14.16
CA PRO A 127 47.45 23.04 13.86
C PRO A 127 47.38 23.38 12.37
N ASN A 128 48.31 22.85 11.58
CA ASN A 128 48.38 23.06 10.12
C ASN A 128 47.92 21.80 9.36
N HIS A 129 46.70 21.33 9.61
CA HIS A 129 46.14 20.19 8.90
C HIS A 129 45.83 20.55 7.43
N PRO A 130 46.25 19.74 6.43
CA PRO A 130 46.10 20.09 5.01
C PRO A 130 44.64 20.18 4.54
N ARG A 131 43.71 19.44 5.19
CA ARG A 131 42.27 19.39 4.85
C ARG A 131 41.39 20.29 5.73
N ARG A 132 41.98 21.20 6.50
CA ARG A 132 41.24 22.04 7.45
C ARG A 132 40.07 22.77 6.78
N GLU A 133 40.33 23.48 5.69
CA GLU A 133 39.31 24.27 4.98
C GLU A 133 38.17 23.39 4.44
N ASP A 134 38.48 22.17 3.99
CA ASP A 134 37.46 21.24 3.49
C ASP A 134 36.54 20.79 4.62
N TYR A 135 37.09 20.45 5.79
CA TYR A 135 36.29 20.07 6.95
C TYR A 135 35.44 21.24 7.48
N GLU A 136 35.99 22.45 7.55
CA GLU A 136 35.23 23.65 7.91
C GLU A 136 34.07 23.88 6.93
N ARG A 137 34.31 23.76 5.62
CA ARG A 137 33.26 23.87 4.59
C ARG A 137 32.19 22.80 4.73
N TRP A 138 32.55 21.54 4.97
CA TRP A 138 31.57 20.46 5.16
C TRP A 138 30.73 20.65 6.41
N ILE A 139 31.32 21.19 7.49
CA ILE A 139 30.57 21.53 8.70
C ILE A 139 29.59 22.68 8.42
N ASP A 140 30.00 23.71 7.69
CA ASP A 140 29.12 24.82 7.29
C ASP A 140 28.00 24.36 6.34
N GLU A 141 28.28 23.40 5.46
CA GLU A 141 27.27 22.79 4.57
C GLU A 141 26.16 22.11 5.36
N ILE A 142 26.50 21.44 6.48
CA ILE A 142 25.49 20.80 7.36
C ILE A 142 24.51 21.83 7.91
N ASP A 143 24.97 23.03 8.31
CA ASP A 143 24.07 24.10 8.77
C ASP A 143 23.14 24.58 7.67
N ARG A 144 23.71 24.88 6.49
CA ARG A 144 22.93 25.40 5.36
C ARG A 144 21.86 24.42 4.93
N GLU A 145 22.18 23.13 4.92
CA GLU A 145 21.22 22.07 4.63
C GLU A 145 20.13 21.99 5.72
N ALA A 146 20.50 22.12 7.00
CA ALA A 146 19.53 22.13 8.10
C ALA A 146 18.59 23.35 8.05
N GLU A 147 19.12 24.53 7.75
CA GLU A 147 18.33 25.76 7.57
C GLU A 147 17.39 25.64 6.38
N LEU A 148 17.87 25.14 5.24
CA LEU A 148 17.05 24.90 4.06
C LEU A 148 15.95 23.88 4.35
N GLN A 149 16.27 22.79 5.04
CA GLN A 149 15.28 21.78 5.44
C GLN A 149 14.22 22.37 6.37
N SER A 150 14.62 23.20 7.34
CA SER A 150 13.69 23.88 8.24
C SER A 150 12.78 24.86 7.48
N GLN A 151 13.31 25.59 6.49
CA GLN A 151 12.51 26.46 5.63
C GLN A 151 11.50 25.66 4.79
N ILE A 152 11.92 24.53 4.21
CA ILE A 152 11.03 23.63 3.46
C ILE A 152 9.91 23.12 4.38
N GLU A 153 10.23 22.69 5.60
CA GLU A 153 9.24 22.20 6.56
C GLU A 153 8.24 23.29 6.97
N ALA A 154 8.72 24.52 7.22
CA ALA A 154 7.87 25.66 7.53
C ALA A 154 6.92 26.00 6.37
N GLU A 155 7.41 26.01 5.13
CA GLU A 155 6.60 26.25 3.94
C GLU A 155 5.59 25.12 3.70
N VAL A 156 5.98 23.85 3.89
CA VAL A 156 5.04 22.71 3.81
C VAL A 156 3.95 22.83 4.86
N ALA A 157 4.28 23.22 6.10
CA ALA A 157 3.30 23.44 7.15
C ALA A 157 2.32 24.56 6.78
N ALA A 158 2.83 25.73 6.34
CA ALA A 158 1.99 26.84 5.88
C ALA A 158 1.10 26.44 4.69
N GLY A 159 1.62 25.63 3.78
CA GLY A 159 0.85 25.07 2.66
C GLY A 159 -0.28 24.15 3.10
N ARG A 160 -0.05 23.31 4.11
CA ARG A 160 -1.08 22.43 4.68
C ARG A 160 -2.16 23.23 5.41
N ASP A 161 -1.77 24.22 6.20
CA ASP A 161 -2.72 25.12 6.86
C ASP A 161 -3.58 25.88 5.84
N ALA A 162 -3.00 26.29 4.71
CA ALA A 162 -3.73 26.91 3.61
C ALA A 162 -4.71 25.94 2.93
N LEU A 163 -4.34 24.67 2.76
CA LEU A 163 -5.25 23.63 2.24
C LEU A 163 -6.42 23.38 3.19
N ASP A 164 -6.15 23.27 4.49
CA ASP A 164 -7.17 23.02 5.52
C ASP A 164 -8.13 24.22 5.66
N SER A 165 -7.60 25.45 5.51
CA SER A 165 -8.40 26.67 5.50
C SER A 165 -9.13 26.93 4.17
N GLY A 166 -8.82 26.15 3.13
CA GLY A 166 -9.39 26.31 1.79
C GLY A 166 -8.86 27.52 1.00
N ASP A 167 -7.69 28.07 1.36
CA ASP A 167 -7.02 29.12 0.59
C ASP A 167 -6.08 28.53 -0.48
N TRP A 168 -6.69 28.22 -1.62
CA TRP A 168 -6.02 27.59 -2.76
C TRP A 168 -5.00 28.49 -3.46
N ARG A 169 -5.17 29.81 -3.37
CA ARG A 169 -4.22 30.74 -3.98
C ARG A 169 -2.92 30.68 -3.20
N GLU A 170 -3.05 30.67 -1.88
CA GLU A 170 -1.92 30.58 -0.98
C GLU A 170 -1.23 29.20 -1.08
N ALA A 171 -1.99 28.10 -1.10
CA ALA A 171 -1.42 26.77 -1.31
C ALA A 171 -0.65 26.65 -2.66
N LYS A 172 -1.15 27.25 -3.74
CA LYS A 172 -0.42 27.29 -5.03
C LYS A 172 0.83 28.15 -4.97
N ARG A 173 0.79 29.27 -4.23
CA ARG A 173 1.94 30.14 -4.01
C ARG A 173 3.04 29.39 -3.26
N VAL A 174 2.67 28.68 -2.19
CA VAL A 174 3.58 27.83 -1.40
C VAL A 174 4.19 26.73 -2.27
N LEU A 175 3.40 26.02 -3.10
CA LEU A 175 3.95 25.01 -4.01
C LEU A 175 4.98 25.62 -4.99
N ALA A 176 4.72 26.82 -5.50
CA ALA A 176 5.66 27.52 -6.36
C ALA A 176 6.95 27.94 -5.61
N LEU A 177 6.86 28.31 -4.33
CA LEU A 177 8.01 28.58 -3.48
C LEU A 177 8.82 27.31 -3.19
N LEU A 178 8.17 26.21 -2.82
CA LEU A 178 8.82 24.92 -2.59
C LEU A 178 9.59 24.43 -3.82
N ARG A 179 9.01 24.58 -5.02
CA ARG A 179 9.69 24.25 -6.29
C ARG A 179 10.90 25.13 -6.58
N LYS A 180 10.92 26.37 -6.09
CA LYS A 180 12.07 27.29 -6.22
C LYS A 180 13.16 26.98 -5.20
N LEU A 181 12.78 26.70 -3.96
CA LEU A 181 13.71 26.40 -2.86
C LEU A 181 14.41 25.05 -3.05
N ALA A 182 13.67 24.02 -3.45
CA ALA A 182 14.20 22.68 -3.61
C ALA A 182 13.56 21.97 -4.83
N PRO A 183 14.09 22.22 -6.04
CA PRO A 183 13.58 21.61 -7.26
C PRO A 183 13.75 20.09 -7.19
N GLY A 184 12.65 19.35 -7.43
CA GLY A 184 12.64 17.89 -7.35
C GLY A 184 12.65 17.31 -5.93
N SER A 185 12.41 18.13 -4.89
CA SER A 185 12.24 17.60 -3.54
C SER A 185 10.97 16.76 -3.41
N MET A 186 11.06 15.66 -2.67
CA MET A 186 9.91 14.83 -2.30
C MET A 186 8.82 15.65 -1.57
N ALA A 187 9.23 16.67 -0.80
CA ALA A 187 8.31 17.58 -0.12
C ALA A 187 7.42 18.37 -1.11
N ALA A 188 8.00 18.93 -2.17
CA ALA A 188 7.25 19.65 -3.20
C ALA A 188 6.32 18.70 -3.99
N GLU A 189 6.76 17.48 -4.28
CA GLU A 189 5.94 16.49 -5.00
C GLU A 189 4.76 15.98 -4.17
N THR A 190 5.01 15.65 -2.89
CA THR A 190 3.95 15.21 -1.97
C THR A 190 2.91 16.31 -1.78
N PHE A 191 3.34 17.54 -1.54
CA PHE A 191 2.44 18.68 -1.42
C PHE A 191 1.66 18.97 -2.72
N ALA A 192 2.27 18.79 -3.90
CA ALA A 192 1.55 18.90 -5.16
C ALA A 192 0.42 17.86 -5.30
N ARG A 193 0.68 16.60 -4.89
CA ARG A 193 -0.35 15.55 -4.89
C ARG A 193 -1.46 15.85 -3.91
N ASP A 194 -1.14 16.37 -2.74
CA ASP A 194 -2.13 16.77 -1.73
C ASP A 194 -3.03 17.90 -2.26
N LEU A 195 -2.43 18.91 -2.89
CA LEU A 195 -3.16 20.00 -3.56
C LEU A 195 -4.10 19.48 -4.65
N GLU A 196 -3.60 18.62 -5.56
CA GLU A 196 -4.43 18.03 -6.61
C GLU A 196 -5.59 17.20 -6.06
N ARG A 197 -5.33 16.40 -5.00
CA ARG A 197 -6.37 15.60 -4.35
C ARG A 197 -7.46 16.48 -3.77
N ALA A 198 -7.05 17.53 -3.08
CA ALA A 198 -7.97 18.45 -2.44
C ALA A 198 -8.77 19.27 -3.49
N GLU A 199 -8.16 19.65 -4.62
CA GLU A 199 -8.86 20.26 -5.76
C GLU A 199 -9.92 19.33 -6.38
N ARG A 200 -9.59 18.05 -6.59
CA ARG A 200 -10.55 17.06 -7.12
C ARG A 200 -11.73 16.86 -6.18
N SER A 201 -11.46 16.65 -4.90
CA SER A 201 -12.52 16.49 -3.89
C SER A 201 -13.43 17.72 -3.80
N ARG A 202 -12.89 18.93 -3.97
CA ARG A 202 -13.69 20.15 -4.04
C ARG A 202 -14.56 20.21 -5.31
N ALA A 203 -14.00 19.88 -6.46
CA ALA A 203 -14.74 19.88 -7.72
C ALA A 203 -15.89 18.86 -7.69
N GLU A 204 -15.62 17.67 -7.16
CA GLU A 204 -16.62 16.63 -6.90
C GLU A 204 -17.71 17.14 -5.93
N GLY A 205 -17.31 17.72 -4.79
CA GLY A 205 -18.25 18.29 -3.83
C GLY A 205 -19.13 19.40 -4.41
N ALA A 206 -18.56 20.29 -5.23
CA ALA A 206 -19.31 21.34 -5.91
C ALA A 206 -20.28 20.78 -6.96
N SER A 207 -19.87 19.74 -7.70
CA SER A 207 -20.75 19.06 -8.66
C SER A 207 -21.92 18.36 -7.96
N ILE A 208 -21.65 17.68 -6.84
CA ILE A 208 -22.67 17.05 -6.00
C ILE A 208 -23.67 18.10 -5.51
N GLU A 209 -23.18 19.24 -5.00
CA GLU A 209 -24.05 20.29 -4.46
C GLU A 209 -24.88 20.98 -5.56
N GLN A 210 -24.29 21.25 -6.72
CA GLN A 210 -25.01 21.78 -7.87
C GLN A 210 -26.14 20.84 -8.33
N ARG A 211 -25.87 19.53 -8.35
CA ARG A 211 -26.89 18.52 -8.69
C ARG A 211 -28.00 18.45 -7.65
N LYS A 212 -27.69 18.52 -6.35
CA LYS A 212 -28.73 18.59 -5.31
C LYS A 212 -29.63 19.81 -5.49
N GLN A 213 -29.05 20.99 -5.73
CA GLN A 213 -29.82 22.22 -5.99
C GLN A 213 -30.70 22.08 -7.25
N ARG A 214 -30.18 21.41 -8.30
CA ARG A 214 -30.96 21.11 -9.51
C ARG A 214 -32.12 20.16 -9.22
N ILE A 215 -31.89 19.09 -8.45
CA ILE A 215 -32.94 18.15 -8.04
C ILE A 215 -34.01 18.88 -7.22
N GLU A 216 -33.62 19.71 -6.25
CA GLU A 216 -34.57 20.51 -5.46
C GLU A 216 -35.39 21.45 -6.34
N ALA A 217 -34.77 22.10 -7.33
CA ALA A 217 -35.48 22.94 -8.30
C ALA A 217 -36.46 22.14 -9.18
N LEU A 218 -36.07 20.95 -9.65
CA LEU A 218 -36.93 20.05 -10.44
C LEU A 218 -38.10 19.54 -9.62
N LEU A 219 -37.87 19.16 -8.36
CA LEU A 219 -38.91 18.75 -7.42
C LEU A 219 -39.88 19.90 -7.13
N ALA A 220 -39.37 21.13 -6.94
CA ALA A 220 -40.21 22.32 -6.77
C ALA A 220 -41.04 22.64 -8.02
N ALA A 221 -40.47 22.44 -9.21
CA ALA A 221 -41.16 22.58 -10.51
C ALA A 221 -42.09 21.39 -10.84
N ARG A 222 -42.17 20.39 -9.97
CA ARG A 222 -42.97 19.15 -10.15
C ARG A 222 -42.57 18.34 -11.39
N GLN A 223 -41.33 18.48 -11.87
CA GLN A 223 -40.76 17.68 -12.97
C GLN A 223 -40.16 16.38 -12.43
N VAL A 224 -41.04 15.45 -12.06
CA VAL A 224 -40.67 14.23 -11.34
C VAL A 224 -39.74 13.30 -12.13
N ASN A 225 -40.00 13.11 -13.43
CA ASN A 225 -39.19 12.19 -14.25
C ASN A 225 -37.76 12.69 -14.44
N GLU A 226 -37.58 14.01 -14.62
CA GLU A 226 -36.25 14.62 -14.72
C GLU A 226 -35.52 14.58 -13.38
N ALA A 227 -36.25 14.75 -12.26
CA ALA A 227 -35.67 14.64 -10.92
C ALA A 227 -35.20 13.21 -10.61
N GLU A 228 -35.91 12.17 -11.08
CA GLU A 228 -35.50 10.77 -10.90
C GLU A 228 -34.19 10.47 -11.64
N VAL A 229 -34.07 10.90 -12.90
CA VAL A 229 -32.83 10.75 -13.69
C VAL A 229 -31.65 11.44 -13.01
N GLU A 230 -31.84 12.64 -12.46
CA GLU A 230 -30.78 13.35 -11.74
C GLU A 230 -30.44 12.71 -10.39
N ILE A 231 -31.40 12.09 -9.70
CA ILE A 231 -31.15 11.33 -8.45
C ILE A 231 -30.33 10.07 -8.76
N ASP A 232 -30.62 9.36 -9.84
CA ASP A 232 -29.85 8.18 -10.23
C ASP A 232 -28.44 8.57 -10.70
N ALA A 233 -28.29 9.68 -11.44
CA ALA A 233 -26.98 10.24 -11.76
C ALA A 233 -26.20 10.69 -10.51
N LEU A 234 -26.90 11.18 -9.47
CA LEU A 234 -26.29 11.51 -8.18
C LEU A 234 -25.86 10.25 -7.41
N ALA A 235 -26.52 9.11 -7.61
CA ALA A 235 -26.18 7.84 -6.98
C ALA A 235 -24.91 7.20 -7.55
N GLU A 236 -24.53 7.53 -8.80
CA GLU A 236 -23.24 7.15 -9.37
C GLU A 236 -22.06 7.90 -8.73
N LEU A 237 -22.33 9.06 -8.14
CA LEU A 237 -21.37 9.83 -7.36
C LEU A 237 -21.29 9.26 -5.93
N SER A 238 -20.18 9.49 -5.24
CA SER A 238 -19.90 9.02 -3.87
C SER A 238 -20.72 9.74 -2.79
N VAL A 239 -22.04 9.88 -3.01
CA VAL A 239 -23.00 10.53 -2.12
C VAL A 239 -23.48 9.54 -1.05
N PRO A 240 -23.66 9.97 0.21
CA PRO A 240 -24.20 9.10 1.25
C PRO A 240 -25.60 8.57 0.92
N LYS A 241 -25.81 7.27 1.16
CA LYS A 241 -27.10 6.59 0.94
C LYS A 241 -28.29 7.31 1.61
N VAL A 242 -28.07 7.85 2.81
CA VAL A 242 -29.11 8.59 3.56
C VAL A 242 -29.64 9.80 2.78
N THR A 243 -28.77 10.53 2.07
CA THR A 243 -29.16 11.67 1.24
C THR A 243 -29.99 11.22 0.04
N LEU A 244 -29.61 10.11 -0.60
CA LEU A 244 -30.37 9.54 -1.73
C LEU A 244 -31.74 9.04 -1.27
N ASP A 245 -31.81 8.36 -0.13
CA ASP A 245 -33.06 7.86 0.43
C ASP A 245 -34.01 9.01 0.79
N PHE A 246 -33.49 10.12 1.32
CA PHE A 246 -34.27 11.34 1.58
C PHE A 246 -34.85 11.94 0.29
N LEU A 247 -34.03 12.09 -0.76
CA LEU A 247 -34.48 12.64 -2.05
C LEU A 247 -35.51 11.72 -2.74
N ARG A 248 -35.29 10.40 -2.70
CA ARG A 248 -36.24 9.41 -3.24
C ARG A 248 -37.57 9.43 -2.51
N LYS A 249 -37.55 9.54 -1.17
CA LYS A 249 -38.77 9.69 -0.38
C LYS A 249 -39.51 10.97 -0.77
N ARG A 250 -38.79 12.09 -0.92
CA ARG A 250 -39.39 13.37 -1.31
C ARG A 250 -40.02 13.32 -2.71
N LEU A 251 -39.37 12.63 -3.64
CA LEU A 251 -39.90 12.38 -4.98
C LEU A 251 -41.19 11.54 -4.93
N ALA A 252 -41.23 10.50 -4.10
CA ALA A 252 -42.43 9.68 -3.88
C ALA A 252 -43.59 10.48 -3.26
N GLU A 253 -43.31 11.37 -2.30
CA GLU A 253 -44.30 12.30 -1.73
C GLU A 253 -44.91 13.21 -2.81
N ILE A 254 -44.09 13.82 -3.66
CA ILE A 254 -44.56 14.71 -4.73
C ILE A 254 -45.32 13.93 -5.80
N ARG A 255 -44.90 12.70 -6.14
CA ARG A 255 -45.67 11.79 -7.02
C ARG A 255 -47.07 11.56 -6.46
N ALA A 256 -47.17 11.25 -5.17
CA ALA A 256 -48.46 11.03 -4.52
C ALA A 256 -49.34 12.30 -4.49
N GLU A 257 -48.76 13.49 -4.32
CA GLU A 257 -49.50 14.76 -4.39
C GLU A 257 -50.00 15.12 -5.80
N LEU A 258 -49.23 14.74 -6.83
CA LEU A 258 -49.59 14.94 -8.22
C LEU A 258 -50.68 13.97 -8.70
N CYS A 259 -50.83 12.82 -8.05
CA CYS A 259 -51.94 11.91 -8.27
C CYS A 259 -53.26 12.59 -7.83
N THR A 260 -53.82 13.42 -8.70
CA THR A 260 -55.09 14.11 -8.43
C THR A 260 -56.26 13.15 -8.65
N ALA A 261 -57.28 13.23 -7.78
CA ALA A 261 -58.47 12.40 -7.91
C ALA A 261 -59.18 12.55 -9.27
N ALA A 262 -59.10 13.73 -9.90
CA ALA A 262 -59.72 14.00 -11.20
C ALA A 262 -59.01 13.31 -12.37
N GLU A 263 -57.67 13.27 -12.37
CA GLU A 263 -56.90 12.54 -13.40
C GLU A 263 -57.11 11.04 -13.25
N LEU A 264 -57.15 10.55 -12.00
CA LEU A 264 -57.44 9.15 -11.72
C LEU A 264 -58.84 8.77 -12.22
N GLU A 265 -59.86 9.58 -11.94
CA GLU A 265 -61.23 9.35 -12.41
C GLU A 265 -61.34 9.36 -13.94
N SER A 266 -60.63 10.27 -14.60
CA SER A 266 -60.55 10.31 -16.07
C SER A 266 -59.94 9.02 -16.64
N MET A 267 -58.82 8.56 -16.08
CA MET A 267 -58.17 7.32 -16.51
C MET A 267 -59.03 6.08 -16.21
N GLU A 268 -59.74 6.05 -15.08
CA GLU A 268 -60.69 4.99 -14.78
C GLU A 268 -61.85 4.94 -15.80
N SER A 269 -62.33 6.10 -16.24
CA SER A 269 -63.36 6.16 -17.29
C SER A 269 -62.84 5.58 -18.61
N VAL A 270 -61.60 5.89 -18.98
CA VAL A 270 -60.95 5.33 -20.19
C VAL A 270 -60.74 3.82 -20.04
N TYR A 271 -60.30 3.36 -18.87
CA TYR A 271 -60.17 1.94 -18.54
C TYR A 271 -61.51 1.19 -18.71
N ARG A 272 -62.60 1.71 -18.12
CA ARG A 272 -63.95 1.12 -18.28
C ARG A 272 -64.41 1.09 -19.74
N GLN A 273 -64.05 2.09 -20.53
CA GLN A 273 -64.34 2.11 -21.97
C GLN A 273 -63.58 1.01 -22.73
N HIS A 274 -62.32 0.74 -22.37
CA HIS A 274 -61.55 -0.34 -22.97
C HIS A 274 -62.07 -1.73 -22.55
N LEU A 275 -62.49 -1.91 -21.30
CA LEU A 275 -63.16 -3.14 -20.85
C LEU A 275 -64.44 -3.40 -21.65
N ALA A 276 -65.28 -2.38 -21.83
CA ALA A 276 -66.53 -2.51 -22.59
C ALA A 276 -66.32 -2.87 -24.08
N ARG A 277 -65.13 -2.59 -24.63
CA ARG A 277 -64.75 -2.93 -26.02
C ARG A 277 -63.95 -4.23 -26.12
N HIS A 278 -63.77 -4.98 -25.02
CA HIS A 278 -62.90 -6.16 -24.95
C HIS A 278 -61.44 -5.88 -25.38
N GLY A 279 -60.98 -4.64 -25.17
CA GLY A 279 -59.63 -4.20 -25.50
C GLY A 279 -58.65 -4.51 -24.38
N TRP A 280 -58.39 -5.80 -24.11
CA TRP A 280 -57.64 -6.25 -22.92
C TRP A 280 -56.24 -5.64 -22.80
N GLN A 281 -55.50 -5.53 -23.91
CA GLN A 281 -54.15 -4.93 -23.88
C GLN A 281 -54.22 -3.43 -23.56
N ALA A 282 -55.13 -2.69 -24.19
CA ALA A 282 -55.29 -1.26 -23.92
C ALA A 282 -55.76 -1.01 -22.47
N ALA A 283 -56.61 -1.87 -21.92
CA ALA A 283 -56.99 -1.82 -20.51
C ALA A 283 -55.79 -2.06 -19.57
N ARG A 284 -54.88 -3.00 -19.92
CA ARG A 284 -53.63 -3.23 -19.18
C ARG A 284 -52.69 -2.04 -19.26
N ASP A 285 -52.57 -1.40 -20.42
CA ASP A 285 -51.71 -0.23 -20.59
C ASP A 285 -52.22 0.95 -19.73
N VAL A 286 -53.54 1.14 -19.64
CA VAL A 286 -54.14 2.16 -18.74
C VAL A 286 -53.93 1.81 -17.27
N ALA A 287 -54.11 0.54 -16.87
CA ALA A 287 -53.86 0.09 -15.50
C ALA A 287 -52.38 0.28 -15.10
N ALA A 288 -51.45 -0.01 -16.01
CA ALA A 288 -50.02 0.24 -15.81
C ALA A 288 -49.73 1.73 -15.64
N ALA A 289 -50.31 2.59 -16.50
CA ALA A 289 -50.15 4.03 -16.39
C ALA A 289 -50.72 4.59 -15.07
N ILE A 290 -51.85 4.06 -14.57
CA ILE A 290 -52.37 4.40 -13.23
C ILE A 290 -51.40 3.97 -12.13
N GLY A 291 -50.79 2.77 -12.24
CA GLY A 291 -49.78 2.30 -11.30
C GLY A 291 -48.51 3.15 -11.29
N GLU A 292 -48.09 3.68 -12.44
CA GLU A 292 -46.95 4.60 -12.54
C GLU A 292 -47.26 5.98 -11.92
N LEU A 293 -48.46 6.50 -12.15
CA LEU A 293 -48.91 7.78 -11.61
C LEU A 293 -49.15 7.72 -10.10
N CYS A 294 -49.72 6.62 -9.62
CA CYS A 294 -50.17 6.46 -8.25
C CYS A 294 -49.66 5.14 -7.64
N PRO A 295 -48.33 4.99 -7.44
CA PRO A 295 -47.72 3.74 -7.00
C PRO A 295 -48.11 3.30 -5.58
N THR A 296 -48.69 4.19 -4.79
CA THR A 296 -49.21 3.89 -3.44
C THR A 296 -50.64 3.36 -3.45
N SER A 297 -51.34 3.37 -4.59
CA SER A 297 -52.71 2.88 -4.70
C SER A 297 -52.75 1.44 -5.17
N ASP A 298 -53.42 0.56 -4.41
CA ASP A 298 -53.64 -0.85 -4.79
C ASP A 298 -54.54 -1.00 -6.03
N ARG A 299 -55.14 0.11 -6.50
CA ARG A 299 -56.11 0.14 -7.59
C ARG A 299 -55.62 -0.46 -8.90
N ALA A 300 -54.35 -0.23 -9.25
CA ALA A 300 -53.76 -0.81 -10.45
C ALA A 300 -53.74 -2.35 -10.38
N GLY A 301 -53.44 -2.91 -9.20
CA GLY A 301 -53.48 -4.35 -8.95
C GLY A 301 -54.90 -4.92 -9.11
N GLU A 302 -55.90 -4.26 -8.53
CA GLU A 302 -57.31 -4.65 -8.68
C GLU A 302 -57.77 -4.67 -10.14
N MET A 303 -57.34 -3.68 -10.94
CA MET A 303 -57.65 -3.62 -12.37
C MET A 303 -57.02 -4.77 -13.14
N PHE A 304 -55.78 -5.16 -12.85
CA PHE A 304 -55.16 -6.32 -13.49
C PHE A 304 -55.91 -7.62 -13.16
N ASP A 305 -56.35 -7.80 -11.92
CA ASP A 305 -57.13 -8.96 -11.51
C ASP A 305 -58.51 -9.01 -12.20
N GLU A 306 -59.17 -7.87 -12.33
CA GLU A 306 -60.44 -7.73 -13.05
C GLU A 306 -60.27 -8.09 -14.54
N ILE A 307 -59.25 -7.54 -15.22
CA ILE A 307 -58.94 -7.88 -16.62
C ILE A 307 -58.72 -9.38 -16.76
N ASN A 308 -57.91 -9.98 -15.89
CA ASN A 308 -57.57 -11.40 -15.97
C ASN A 308 -58.81 -12.29 -15.78
N ARG A 309 -59.70 -11.91 -14.87
CA ARG A 309 -60.97 -12.61 -14.66
C ARG A 309 -61.87 -12.52 -15.89
N LEU A 310 -62.09 -11.33 -16.42
CA LEU A 310 -62.98 -11.11 -17.58
C LEU A 310 -62.42 -11.76 -18.85
N GLU A 311 -61.11 -11.69 -19.08
CA GLU A 311 -60.46 -12.35 -20.22
C GLU A 311 -60.54 -13.88 -20.09
N ALA A 312 -60.40 -14.42 -18.87
CA ALA A 312 -60.57 -15.85 -18.64
C ALA A 312 -62.01 -16.31 -18.90
N GLU A 313 -63.02 -15.53 -18.48
CA GLU A 313 -64.43 -15.77 -18.75
C GLU A 313 -64.72 -15.76 -20.27
N GLU A 314 -64.21 -14.77 -21.01
CA GLU A 314 -64.38 -14.68 -22.47
C GLU A 314 -63.70 -15.84 -23.22
N ARG A 315 -62.47 -16.21 -22.82
CA ARG A 315 -61.75 -17.35 -23.42
C ARG A 315 -62.49 -18.67 -23.18
N ARG A 316 -63.07 -18.85 -21.99
CA ARG A 316 -63.92 -20.02 -21.69
C ARG A 316 -65.15 -20.03 -22.58
N GLN A 317 -65.85 -18.90 -22.70
CA GLN A 317 -67.04 -18.80 -23.54
C GLN A 317 -66.74 -19.10 -25.01
N LYS A 318 -65.67 -18.52 -25.59
CA LYS A 318 -65.23 -18.84 -26.95
C LYS A 318 -64.88 -20.32 -27.13
N SER A 319 -64.27 -20.94 -26.12
CA SER A 319 -63.93 -22.37 -26.15
C SER A 319 -65.20 -23.24 -26.13
N VAL A 320 -66.21 -22.84 -25.35
CA VAL A 320 -67.54 -23.46 -25.34
C VAL A 320 -68.22 -23.32 -26.70
N GLU A 321 -68.27 -22.12 -27.27
CA GLU A 321 -68.89 -21.85 -28.58
C GLU A 321 -68.21 -22.65 -29.71
N GLN A 322 -66.88 -22.66 -29.75
CA GLN A 322 -66.12 -23.48 -30.71
C GLN A 322 -66.34 -24.98 -30.51
N GLY A 323 -66.42 -25.43 -29.26
CA GLY A 323 -66.71 -26.82 -28.93
C GLY A 323 -68.12 -27.23 -29.36
N ILE A 324 -69.12 -26.36 -29.17
CA ILE A 324 -70.49 -26.57 -29.66
C ILE A 324 -70.50 -26.64 -31.19
N ALA A 325 -69.87 -25.69 -31.89
CA ALA A 325 -69.80 -25.69 -33.35
C ALA A 325 -69.15 -26.98 -33.89
N THR A 326 -68.03 -27.40 -33.27
CA THR A 326 -67.34 -28.65 -33.65
C THR A 326 -68.21 -29.89 -33.40
N LEU A 327 -68.96 -29.90 -32.29
CA LEU A 327 -69.91 -30.98 -31.98
C LEU A 327 -71.04 -31.05 -33.00
N GLU A 328 -71.59 -29.90 -33.39
CA GLU A 328 -72.63 -29.82 -34.42
C GLU A 328 -72.13 -30.31 -35.79
N ASP A 329 -70.90 -29.98 -36.16
CA ASP A 329 -70.26 -30.47 -37.38
C ASP A 329 -70.10 -32.01 -37.37
N PHE A 330 -69.67 -32.60 -36.24
CA PHE A 330 -69.56 -34.06 -36.13
C PHE A 330 -70.93 -34.76 -36.19
N ILE A 331 -71.96 -34.16 -35.59
CA ILE A 331 -73.33 -34.66 -35.66
C ILE A 331 -73.82 -34.62 -37.12
N ALA A 332 -73.60 -33.51 -37.83
CA ALA A 332 -73.99 -33.35 -39.23
C ALA A 332 -73.29 -34.36 -40.16
N GLN A 333 -72.06 -34.75 -39.85
CA GLN A 333 -71.28 -35.73 -40.61
C GLN A 333 -71.55 -37.19 -40.22
N GLY A 334 -72.41 -37.46 -39.23
CA GLY A 334 -72.70 -38.82 -38.75
C GLY A 334 -71.55 -39.49 -37.97
N ARG A 335 -70.59 -38.70 -37.47
CA ARG A 335 -69.39 -39.17 -36.78
C ARG A 335 -69.63 -39.33 -35.28
N ARG A 336 -70.29 -40.43 -34.91
CA ARG A 336 -70.78 -40.68 -33.54
C ARG A 336 -69.67 -40.70 -32.48
N ALA A 337 -68.57 -41.42 -32.71
CA ALA A 337 -67.50 -41.55 -31.71
C ALA A 337 -66.81 -40.21 -31.42
N GLU A 338 -66.61 -39.37 -32.44
CA GLU A 338 -66.03 -38.04 -32.30
C GLU A 338 -67.00 -37.04 -31.66
N ALA A 339 -68.31 -37.16 -31.92
CA ALA A 339 -69.34 -36.35 -31.26
C ALA A 339 -69.45 -36.67 -29.75
N GLU A 340 -69.37 -37.94 -29.36
CA GLU A 340 -69.37 -38.35 -27.94
C GLU A 340 -68.13 -37.81 -27.20
N LEU A 341 -66.96 -37.83 -27.86
CA LEU A 341 -65.72 -37.27 -27.30
C LEU A 341 -65.81 -35.74 -27.13
N ALA A 342 -66.30 -35.03 -28.15
CA ALA A 342 -66.50 -33.58 -28.08
C ALA A 342 -67.51 -33.20 -26.98
N LEU A 343 -68.61 -33.95 -26.84
CA LEU A 343 -69.58 -33.73 -25.77
C LEU A 343 -68.97 -33.97 -24.37
N LYS A 344 -68.06 -34.95 -24.24
CA LYS A 344 -67.33 -35.18 -22.98
C LYS A 344 -66.40 -34.01 -22.62
N VAL A 345 -65.72 -33.43 -23.60
CA VAL A 345 -64.87 -32.24 -23.40
C VAL A 345 -65.73 -31.04 -22.99
N LEU A 346 -66.86 -30.84 -23.67
CA LEU A 346 -67.83 -29.78 -23.37
C LEU A 346 -68.46 -29.90 -21.98
N ARG A 347 -68.69 -31.13 -21.48
CA ARG A 347 -69.14 -31.36 -20.10
C ARG A 347 -68.12 -30.88 -19.05
N GLY A 348 -66.84 -30.82 -19.40
CA GLY A 348 -65.80 -30.24 -18.55
C GLY A 348 -65.72 -28.72 -18.58
N LEU A 349 -66.50 -28.04 -19.42
CA LEU A 349 -66.42 -26.59 -19.69
C LEU A 349 -67.67 -25.80 -19.22
N ASP A 350 -68.40 -26.28 -18.19
CA ASP A 350 -69.55 -25.59 -17.58
C ASP A 350 -70.67 -25.17 -18.57
N ILE A 351 -70.98 -26.03 -19.55
CA ILE A 351 -72.19 -25.87 -20.37
C ILE A 351 -73.45 -26.23 -19.57
N ASP A 352 -74.56 -25.55 -19.88
CA ASP A 352 -75.90 -25.84 -19.34
C ASP A 352 -76.30 -27.32 -19.55
N ASP A 353 -76.68 -27.98 -18.45
CA ASP A 353 -77.16 -29.35 -18.39
C ASP A 353 -78.33 -29.65 -19.36
N GLN A 354 -79.16 -28.66 -19.68
CA GLN A 354 -80.23 -28.83 -20.66
C GLN A 354 -79.69 -28.96 -22.09
N GLN A 355 -78.68 -28.16 -22.45
CA GLN A 355 -78.05 -28.22 -23.76
C GLN A 355 -77.27 -29.52 -23.95
N LEU A 356 -76.55 -29.97 -22.90
CA LEU A 356 -75.84 -31.26 -22.92
C LEU A 356 -76.79 -32.44 -23.17
N LYS A 357 -77.97 -32.46 -22.52
CA LYS A 357 -79.00 -33.50 -22.74
C LYS A 357 -79.57 -33.47 -24.15
N HIS A 358 -79.78 -32.28 -24.72
CA HIS A 358 -80.26 -32.13 -26.09
C HIS A 358 -79.26 -32.68 -27.11
N PHE A 359 -77.96 -32.37 -26.96
CA PHE A 359 -76.93 -32.92 -27.83
C PHE A 359 -76.76 -34.43 -27.67
N GLN A 360 -76.83 -34.97 -26.44
CA GLN A 360 -76.79 -36.41 -26.20
C GLN A 360 -77.91 -37.15 -26.96
N GLN A 361 -79.15 -36.65 -26.89
CA GLN A 361 -80.28 -37.25 -27.61
C GLN A 361 -80.12 -37.19 -29.14
N ARG A 362 -79.46 -36.15 -29.66
CA ARG A 362 -79.16 -36.04 -31.09
C ARG A 362 -78.10 -37.06 -31.53
N ILE A 363 -77.05 -37.26 -30.73
CA ILE A 363 -76.00 -38.26 -30.98
C ILE A 363 -76.55 -39.67 -30.92
N ASP A 364 -77.43 -39.98 -29.96
CA ASP A 364 -78.03 -41.31 -29.82
C ASP A 364 -78.91 -41.71 -31.02
N ARG A 365 -79.36 -40.72 -31.81
CA ARG A 365 -80.17 -40.88 -33.03
C ARG A 365 -79.35 -40.94 -34.33
N LEU A 366 -78.03 -40.72 -34.26
CA LEU A 366 -77.07 -41.00 -35.34
C LEU A 366 -76.71 -42.49 -35.31
#